data_AF-A0A931CW35-F1
#
_entry.id   AF-A0A931CW35-F1
#
_cell.length_a   1.000
_cell.length_b   1.000
_cell.length_c   1.000
_cell.angle_alpha   90.00
_cell.angle_beta   90.00
_cell.angle_gamma   90.00
#
_symmetry.space_group_name_H-M   'P 1'
#
loop_
_entity.id
_entity.type
_entity.pdbx_description
1 polymer ?
#
loop_
_entity_poly.entity_id
_entity_poly.type
_entity_poly.pdbx_seq_one_letter_code
_entity_poly.pdbx_strand_id
1 'polypeptide(L)'
;MQSVEAVHEDRTTTHRTTTAHRLPPPSSEVGSSGVGSSVSFGVPLLGLRNTDSALIYFSSVSDNTHRFVQKLGVDSARIPLYTSEETLLANQPYVLVLPTYGGETGHGAVPKQVIKFLNVEQNRSLIRGVVGAGNTNFGETYCLAGDIVAAKCRVPLLYRFELMGTSRDVDRVNQGLDTFWTQLSQHRP
;
A
#
# COMPACT_ATOMS: atom_id res chain seq x y z
N MET A 1 -12.19 -35.80 -48.11
CA MET A 1 -13.41 -35.10 -48.57
C MET A 1 -13.35 -33.69 -48.01
N GLN A 2 -12.79 -32.77 -48.81
CA GLN A 2 -13.43 -31.56 -49.37
C GLN A 2 -13.64 -30.47 -48.30
N SER A 3 -12.78 -29.45 -48.16
CA SER A 3 -12.47 -28.30 -49.04
C SER A 3 -13.58 -27.23 -49.08
N VAL A 4 -13.25 -26.00 -48.65
CA VAL A 4 -13.40 -24.66 -49.32
C VAL A 4 -13.07 -23.55 -48.28
N GLU A 5 -11.98 -22.77 -48.41
CA GLU A 5 -11.80 -21.47 -49.12
C GLU A 5 -12.82 -20.38 -48.70
N ALA A 6 -12.43 -19.33 -47.94
CA ALA A 6 -11.75 -18.08 -48.33
C ALA A 6 -12.61 -17.11 -49.16
N VAL A 7 -12.57 -15.79 -48.86
CA VAL A 7 -12.55 -14.64 -49.80
C VAL A 7 -12.80 -13.27 -49.10
N HIS A 8 -11.86 -12.33 -49.33
CA HIS A 8 -11.88 -10.85 -49.49
C HIS A 8 -12.54 -9.93 -48.43
N GLU A 9 -11.82 -8.94 -47.85
CA GLU A 9 -11.20 -7.70 -48.39
C GLU A 9 -12.20 -6.55 -48.54
N ASP A 10 -12.01 -5.44 -47.81
CA ASP A 10 -12.01 -4.10 -48.42
C ASP A 10 -11.32 -3.05 -47.52
N ARG A 11 -10.54 -2.18 -48.19
CA ARG A 11 -9.86 -1.00 -47.66
C ARG A 11 -10.68 0.23 -48.02
N THR A 12 -10.88 1.16 -47.09
CA THR A 12 -11.12 2.56 -47.47
C THR A 12 -10.38 3.54 -46.58
N THR A 13 -9.35 4.14 -47.19
CA THR A 13 -8.72 5.40 -46.85
C THR A 13 -9.72 6.56 -46.97
N THR A 14 -9.66 7.55 -46.08
CA THR A 14 -10.03 8.94 -46.43
C THR A 14 -9.18 9.92 -45.62
N HIS A 15 -8.37 10.68 -46.36
CA HIS A 15 -7.64 11.85 -45.93
C HIS A 15 -8.59 13.00 -45.59
N ARG A 16 -8.28 13.77 -44.53
CA ARG A 16 -8.78 15.15 -44.38
C ARG A 16 -7.60 16.09 -44.12
N THR A 17 -7.39 16.99 -45.06
CA THR A 17 -6.40 18.06 -45.08
C THR A 17 -7.08 19.38 -44.71
N THR A 18 -6.29 20.34 -44.19
CA THR A 18 -6.53 21.80 -44.09
C THR A 18 -7.49 22.22 -42.95
N THR A 19 -7.22 23.21 -42.10
CA THR A 19 -6.50 24.48 -42.28
C THR A 19 -6.06 25.03 -40.91
N ALA A 20 -4.82 25.50 -40.81
CA ALA A 20 -4.32 26.27 -39.67
C ALA A 20 -4.93 27.68 -39.70
N HIS A 21 -5.73 28.04 -38.69
CA HIS A 21 -6.16 29.42 -38.49
C HIS A 21 -5.14 30.17 -37.62
N ARG A 22 -4.60 31.22 -38.23
CA ARG A 22 -3.60 32.16 -37.72
C ARG A 22 -4.20 33.05 -36.62
N LEU A 23 -3.45 33.21 -35.53
CA LEU A 23 -3.75 34.09 -34.39
C LEU A 23 -3.75 35.59 -34.79
N PRO A 24 -4.65 36.41 -34.23
CA PRO A 24 -4.52 37.87 -34.23
C PRO A 24 -3.57 38.38 -33.12
N PRO A 25 -2.96 39.58 -33.29
CA PRO A 25 -1.94 40.13 -32.39
C PRO A 25 -2.52 40.69 -31.07
N PRO A 26 -1.68 40.90 -30.03
CA PRO A 26 -2.14 41.37 -28.72
C PRO A 26 -2.45 42.87 -28.73
N SER A 27 -3.60 43.24 -28.15
CA SER A 27 -3.94 44.62 -27.81
C SER A 27 -3.34 44.97 -26.44
N SER A 28 -2.54 46.03 -26.43
CA SER A 28 -2.05 46.71 -25.23
C SER A 28 -3.12 47.65 -24.68
N GLU A 29 -3.55 47.47 -23.43
CA GLU A 29 -4.08 48.57 -22.61
C GLU A 29 -3.68 48.42 -21.13
N VAL A 30 -3.55 49.59 -20.52
CA VAL A 30 -2.88 49.89 -19.26
C VAL A 30 -3.91 50.08 -18.14
N GLY A 31 -3.62 49.52 -16.97
CA GLY A 31 -3.93 50.11 -15.67
C GLY A 31 -5.35 49.89 -15.09
N SER A 32 -5.42 49.24 -13.93
CA SER A 32 -5.70 49.95 -12.67
C SER A 32 -5.60 48.99 -11.48
N SER A 33 -5.14 49.58 -10.38
CA SER A 33 -4.97 49.01 -9.06
C SER A 33 -6.27 48.50 -8.44
N GLY A 34 -6.29 47.23 -8.04
CA GLY A 34 -7.31 46.66 -7.17
C GLY A 34 -6.66 45.63 -6.25
N VAL A 35 -6.58 45.95 -4.96
CA VAL A 35 -6.15 45.04 -3.91
C VAL A 35 -7.23 43.96 -3.76
N GLY A 36 -7.07 42.86 -4.50
CA GLY A 36 -7.78 41.62 -4.29
C GLY A 36 -6.81 40.67 -3.62
N SER A 37 -6.97 40.45 -2.32
CA SER A 37 -6.33 39.34 -1.62
C SER A 37 -6.78 38.05 -2.27
N SER A 38 -6.03 37.57 -3.27
CA SER A 38 -6.13 36.22 -3.76
C SER A 38 -5.73 35.32 -2.60
N VAL A 39 -6.72 34.82 -1.88
CA VAL A 39 -6.51 33.67 -1.02
C VAL A 39 -6.20 32.53 -1.98
N SER A 40 -4.92 32.36 -2.27
CA SER A 40 -4.40 31.13 -2.81
C SER A 40 -4.72 30.06 -1.78
N PHE A 41 -5.81 29.33 -2.00
CA PHE A 41 -5.98 28.00 -1.44
C PHE A 41 -4.90 27.12 -2.07
N GLY A 42 -3.68 27.29 -1.58
CA GLY A 42 -2.66 26.27 -1.72
C GLY A 42 -3.27 25.05 -1.06
N VAL A 43 -3.68 24.07 -1.87
CA VAL A 43 -3.80 22.71 -1.40
C VAL A 43 -2.45 22.43 -0.75
N PRO A 44 -2.36 22.20 0.57
CA PRO A 44 -1.10 21.79 1.14
C PRO A 44 -0.72 20.54 0.34
N LEU A 45 0.49 20.54 -0.23
CA LEU A 45 1.18 19.29 -0.51
C LEU A 45 1.36 18.63 0.86
N LEU A 46 0.29 18.01 1.37
CA LEU A 46 0.28 17.33 2.65
C LEU A 46 1.26 16.19 2.47
N GLY A 47 2.43 16.38 3.05
CA GLY A 47 3.38 15.30 3.20
C GLY A 47 2.66 14.17 3.90
N LEU A 48 2.79 12.97 3.35
CA LEU A 48 2.35 11.73 3.97
C LEU A 48 2.63 11.79 5.48
N ARG A 49 1.67 11.38 6.31
CA ARG A 49 1.85 11.37 7.77
C ARG A 49 3.06 10.50 8.13
N ASN A 50 4.09 11.15 8.67
CA ASN A 50 5.33 10.49 9.09
C ASN A 50 5.10 9.59 10.30
N THR A 51 5.86 8.50 10.41
CA THR A 51 5.90 7.64 11.58
C THR A 51 7.30 7.08 11.83
N ASP A 52 7.69 7.03 13.10
CA ASP A 52 8.91 6.39 13.59
C ASP A 52 8.65 5.03 14.26
N SER A 53 7.40 4.53 14.21
CA SER A 53 7.02 3.30 14.91
C SER A 53 7.68 2.06 14.32
N ALA A 54 8.27 1.24 15.18
CA ALA A 54 8.91 -0.02 14.81
C ALA A 54 7.90 -1.13 14.40
N LEU A 55 6.61 -0.92 14.68
CA LEU A 55 5.53 -1.79 14.22
C LEU A 55 4.50 -0.98 13.44
N ILE A 56 4.25 -1.37 12.20
CA ILE A 56 3.21 -0.77 11.36
C ILE A 56 2.21 -1.85 11.00
N TYR A 57 0.91 -1.54 11.05
CA TYR A 57 -0.11 -2.53 10.78
C TYR A 57 -1.28 -1.99 9.97
N PHE A 58 -2.00 -2.90 9.32
CA PHE A 58 -3.31 -2.62 8.75
C PHE A 58 -4.38 -3.41 9.50
N SER A 59 -5.56 -2.80 9.68
CA SER A 59 -6.75 -3.52 10.14
C SER A 59 -8.00 -2.90 9.50
N SER A 60 -8.90 -3.75 9.02
CA SER A 60 -10.22 -3.30 8.54
C SER A 60 -11.17 -2.99 9.68
N VAL A 61 -12.42 -2.67 9.32
CA VAL A 61 -13.54 -2.40 10.24
C VAL A 61 -13.85 -3.52 11.24
N SER A 62 -13.40 -4.77 11.02
CA SER A 62 -13.57 -5.83 12.01
C SER A 62 -12.60 -5.72 13.19
N ASP A 63 -11.55 -4.91 13.05
CA ASP A 63 -10.54 -4.58 14.05
C ASP A 63 -9.82 -5.78 14.69
N ASN A 64 -9.86 -6.96 14.07
CA ASN A 64 -9.18 -8.15 14.61
C ASN A 64 -7.67 -7.93 14.78
N THR A 65 -6.99 -7.47 13.72
CA THR A 65 -5.56 -7.15 13.77
C THR A 65 -5.27 -5.97 14.70
N HIS A 66 -6.17 -4.97 14.74
CA HIS A 66 -6.04 -3.84 15.67
C HIS A 66 -6.05 -4.33 17.12
N ARG A 67 -7.05 -5.16 17.51
CA ARG A 67 -7.12 -5.77 18.83
C ARG A 67 -5.89 -6.61 19.17
N PHE A 68 -5.34 -7.35 18.20
CA PHE A 68 -4.09 -8.08 18.41
C PHE A 68 -2.93 -7.14 18.73
N VAL A 69 -2.71 -6.11 17.91
CA VAL A 69 -1.61 -5.15 18.08
C VAL A 69 -1.73 -4.39 19.40
N GLN A 70 -2.93 -4.00 19.81
CA GLN A 70 -3.13 -3.34 21.12
C GLN A 70 -2.67 -4.20 22.30
N LYS A 71 -2.82 -5.54 22.21
CA LYS A 71 -2.35 -6.45 23.27
C LYS A 71 -0.82 -6.59 23.33
N LEU A 72 -0.10 -6.24 22.26
CA LEU A 72 1.36 -6.32 22.26
C LEU A 72 1.98 -5.27 23.19
N GLY A 73 1.30 -4.13 23.40
CA GLY A 73 1.78 -3.05 24.28
C GLY A 73 3.00 -2.30 23.75
N VAL A 74 3.25 -2.38 22.44
CA VAL A 74 4.38 -1.71 21.76
C VAL A 74 3.92 -0.49 20.97
N ASP A 75 4.81 0.47 20.77
CA ASP A 75 4.54 1.60 19.88
C ASP A 75 4.21 1.10 18.47
N SER A 76 3.11 1.62 17.89
CA SER A 76 2.62 1.14 16.61
C SER A 76 1.85 2.20 15.83
N ALA A 77 1.98 2.13 14.49
CA ALA A 77 1.24 2.99 13.58
C ALA A 77 0.26 2.22 12.70
N ARG A 78 -0.96 2.74 12.56
CA ARG A 78 -2.03 2.14 11.77
C ARG A 78 -2.06 2.73 10.36
N ILE A 79 -1.92 1.89 9.35
CA ILE A 79 -2.18 2.25 7.96
C ILE A 79 -3.67 2.65 7.85
N PRO A 80 -3.99 3.77 7.20
CA PRO A 80 -5.36 4.28 7.10
C PRO A 80 -6.34 3.28 6.48
N LEU A 81 -7.59 3.36 6.92
CA LEU A 81 -8.63 2.41 6.55
C LEU A 81 -9.02 2.59 5.08
N TYR A 82 -9.16 3.82 4.60
CA TYR A 82 -9.62 4.06 3.24
C TYR A 82 -8.46 4.38 2.30
N THR A 83 -8.48 3.80 1.11
CA THR A 83 -7.44 4.05 0.10
C THR A 83 -7.47 5.48 -0.46
N SER A 84 -8.56 6.22 -0.25
CA SER A 84 -8.66 7.65 -0.54
C SER A 84 -7.82 8.51 0.41
N GLU A 85 -7.56 8.03 1.63
CA GLU A 85 -6.68 8.70 2.59
C GLU A 85 -5.21 8.55 2.17
N GLU A 86 -4.41 9.57 2.45
CA GLU A 86 -2.95 9.49 2.32
C GLU A 86 -2.38 8.38 3.20
N THR A 87 -1.42 7.63 2.67
CA THR A 87 -0.76 6.56 3.43
C THR A 87 0.27 7.14 4.42
N LEU A 88 0.90 6.27 5.22
CA LEU A 88 1.98 6.68 6.12
C LEU A 88 3.31 6.76 5.38
N LEU A 89 4.24 7.57 5.89
CA LEU A 89 5.65 7.54 5.50
C LEU A 89 6.49 7.09 6.68
N ALA A 90 7.10 5.91 6.57
CA ALA A 90 7.98 5.35 7.59
C ALA A 90 9.35 6.03 7.52
N ASN A 91 9.87 6.44 8.67
CA ASN A 91 11.20 7.05 8.80
C ASN A 91 12.21 6.13 9.51
N GLN A 92 11.74 5.01 10.06
CA GLN A 92 12.56 4.01 10.73
C GLN A 92 12.27 2.60 10.22
N PRO A 93 13.22 1.65 10.40
CA PRO A 93 12.96 0.24 10.12
C PRO A 93 11.76 -0.29 10.92
N TYR A 94 10.90 -1.08 10.29
CA TYR A 94 9.68 -1.58 10.93
C TYR A 94 9.34 -3.03 10.56
N VAL A 95 8.53 -3.67 11.41
CA VAL A 95 7.82 -4.91 11.11
C VAL A 95 6.39 -4.60 10.70
N LEU A 96 5.93 -5.25 9.62
CA LEU A 96 4.56 -5.10 9.13
C LEU A 96 3.64 -6.19 9.69
N VAL A 97 2.50 -5.82 10.27
CA VAL A 97 1.43 -6.76 10.64
C VAL A 97 0.21 -6.56 9.74
N LEU A 98 -0.26 -7.62 9.06
CA LEU A 98 -1.39 -7.49 8.13
C LEU A 98 -2.35 -8.69 8.13
N PRO A 99 -3.67 -8.47 7.96
CA PRO A 99 -4.62 -9.52 7.69
C PRO A 99 -4.53 -10.04 6.25
N THR A 100 -5.02 -11.25 6.05
CA THR A 100 -5.21 -11.86 4.73
C THR A 100 -6.67 -11.78 4.28
N TYR A 101 -6.88 -11.38 3.03
CA TYR A 101 -8.17 -11.41 2.32
C TYR A 101 -8.15 -12.41 1.16
N GLY A 102 -9.12 -12.35 0.25
CA GLY A 102 -9.18 -13.19 -0.95
C GLY A 102 -9.83 -14.57 -0.78
N GLY A 103 -10.22 -14.92 0.45
CA GLY A 103 -10.92 -16.16 0.75
C GLY A 103 -10.15 -17.41 0.29
N GLU A 104 -10.88 -18.43 -0.16
CA GLU A 104 -10.29 -19.70 -0.63
C GLU A 104 -9.46 -19.54 -1.92
N THR A 105 -9.75 -18.52 -2.74
CA THR A 105 -9.03 -18.30 -4.00
C THR A 105 -7.66 -17.64 -3.82
N GLY A 106 -7.44 -16.94 -2.70
CA GLY A 106 -6.26 -16.12 -2.47
C GLY A 106 -6.15 -14.88 -3.37
N HIS A 107 -7.05 -14.67 -4.34
CA HIS A 107 -7.04 -13.49 -5.19
C HIS A 107 -7.32 -12.23 -4.37
N GLY A 108 -6.40 -11.25 -4.43
CA GLY A 108 -6.50 -10.06 -3.59
C GLY A 108 -6.18 -10.31 -2.13
N ALA A 109 -5.33 -11.30 -1.82
CA ALA A 109 -4.93 -11.63 -0.45
C ALA A 109 -4.36 -10.44 0.34
N VAL A 110 -3.53 -9.61 -0.31
CA VAL A 110 -2.96 -8.43 0.33
C VAL A 110 -3.94 -7.26 0.25
N PRO A 111 -4.28 -6.60 1.37
CA PRO A 111 -5.15 -5.42 1.37
C PRO A 111 -4.61 -4.30 0.47
N LYS A 112 -5.48 -3.62 -0.28
CA LYS A 112 -5.09 -2.53 -1.20
C LYS A 112 -4.36 -1.38 -0.49
N GLN A 113 -4.69 -1.13 0.77
CA GLN A 113 -4.06 -0.12 1.63
C GLN A 113 -2.60 -0.48 1.92
N VAL A 114 -2.32 -1.76 2.18
CA VAL A 114 -0.96 -2.28 2.35
C VAL A 114 -0.18 -2.19 1.03
N ILE A 115 -0.82 -2.52 -0.10
CA ILE A 115 -0.20 -2.36 -1.42
C ILE A 115 0.16 -0.89 -1.67
N LYS A 116 -0.77 0.05 -1.43
CA LYS A 116 -0.53 1.50 -1.54
C LYS A 116 0.64 1.94 -0.66
N PHE A 117 0.69 1.48 0.58
CA PHE A 117 1.76 1.77 1.53
C PHE A 117 3.13 1.26 1.06
N LEU A 118 3.21 0.02 0.56
CA LEU A 118 4.46 -0.61 0.07
C LEU A 118 4.86 -0.20 -1.35
N ASN A 119 3.98 0.49 -2.09
CA ASN A 119 4.34 1.10 -3.36
C ASN A 119 5.19 2.37 -3.17
N VAL A 120 5.16 3.00 -1.99
CA VAL A 120 6.10 4.05 -1.60
C VAL A 120 7.47 3.41 -1.36
N GLU A 121 8.47 3.82 -2.13
CA GLU A 121 9.81 3.22 -2.12
C GLU A 121 10.48 3.31 -0.75
N GLN A 122 10.39 4.46 -0.07
CA GLN A 122 10.95 4.65 1.27
C GLN A 122 10.37 3.63 2.27
N ASN A 123 9.06 3.48 2.33
CA ASN A 123 8.40 2.49 3.19
C ASN A 123 8.91 1.08 2.88
N ARG A 124 8.90 0.70 1.59
CA ARG A 124 9.36 -0.61 1.15
C ARG A 124 10.83 -0.87 1.49
N SER A 125 11.69 0.15 1.48
CA SER A 125 13.10 0.02 1.86
C SER A 125 13.33 -0.19 3.36
N LEU A 126 12.34 0.16 4.19
CA LEU A 126 12.42 0.13 5.65
C LEU A 126 11.73 -1.08 6.29
N ILE A 127 10.96 -1.86 5.54
CA ILE A 127 10.41 -3.11 6.08
C ILE A 127 11.55 -4.08 6.43
N ARG A 128 11.42 -4.76 7.58
CA ARG A 128 12.39 -5.74 8.09
C ARG A 128 11.82 -7.12 8.30
N GLY A 129 10.51 -7.22 8.47
CA GLY A 129 9.82 -8.50 8.62
C GLY A 129 8.30 -8.33 8.52
N VAL A 130 7.61 -9.45 8.42
CA VAL A 130 6.15 -9.51 8.28
C VAL A 130 5.55 -10.43 9.35
N VAL A 131 4.39 -10.08 9.90
CA VAL A 131 3.54 -10.98 10.69
C VAL A 131 2.17 -11.06 10.00
N GLY A 132 1.78 -12.28 9.63
CA GLY A 132 0.52 -12.54 8.94
C GLY A 132 -0.62 -12.87 9.91
N ALA A 133 -1.78 -12.23 9.73
CA ALA A 133 -3.02 -12.61 10.38
C ALA A 133 -3.97 -13.29 9.38
N GLY A 134 -4.71 -14.29 9.84
CA GLY A 134 -5.63 -15.05 8.99
C GLY A 134 -6.69 -15.79 9.79
N ASN A 135 -7.28 -16.80 9.17
CA ASN A 135 -8.17 -17.76 9.80
C ASN A 135 -7.86 -19.14 9.21
N THR A 136 -7.58 -20.13 10.06
CA THR A 136 -7.17 -21.48 9.63
C THR A 136 -8.26 -22.21 8.84
N ASN A 137 -9.51 -21.78 8.93
CA ASN A 137 -10.61 -22.29 8.10
C ASN A 137 -10.36 -22.12 6.59
N PHE A 138 -9.43 -21.26 6.18
CA PHE A 138 -9.07 -21.05 4.78
C PHE A 138 -7.95 -21.98 4.27
N GLY A 139 -7.51 -22.94 5.08
CA GLY A 139 -6.58 -24.00 4.65
C GLY A 139 -5.30 -23.44 4.03
N GLU A 140 -5.07 -23.75 2.75
CA GLU A 140 -3.86 -23.35 2.01
C GLU A 140 -3.68 -21.83 1.88
N THR A 141 -4.75 -21.03 1.96
CA THR A 141 -4.65 -19.56 1.90
C THR A 141 -4.55 -18.92 3.29
N TYR A 142 -4.43 -19.71 4.36
CA TYR A 142 -4.18 -19.21 5.71
C TYR A 142 -2.92 -18.34 5.76
N CYS A 143 -3.10 -17.06 6.12
CA CYS A 143 -2.04 -16.06 6.23
C CYS A 143 -1.26 -15.79 4.92
N LEU A 144 -1.82 -16.11 3.76
CA LEU A 144 -1.19 -15.97 2.45
C LEU A 144 -0.66 -14.54 2.15
N ALA A 145 -1.31 -13.50 2.69
CA ALA A 145 -0.82 -12.13 2.51
C ALA A 145 0.57 -11.93 3.12
N GLY A 146 0.86 -12.59 4.24
CA GLY A 146 2.18 -12.58 4.88
C GLY A 146 3.25 -13.16 3.98
N ASP A 147 2.99 -14.31 3.36
CA ASP A 147 3.91 -14.97 2.42
C ASP A 147 4.18 -14.12 1.18
N ILE A 148 3.12 -13.54 0.60
CA ILE A 148 3.23 -12.69 -0.59
C ILE A 148 4.11 -11.48 -0.31
N VAL A 149 3.90 -10.78 0.82
CA VAL A 149 4.68 -9.59 1.17
C VAL A 149 6.11 -9.95 1.52
N ALA A 150 6.32 -11.01 2.31
CA ALA A 150 7.65 -11.50 2.67
C ALA A 150 8.49 -11.82 1.43
N ALA A 151 7.93 -12.59 0.49
CA ALA A 151 8.59 -12.96 -0.76
C ALA A 151 8.89 -11.73 -1.64
N LYS A 152 7.91 -10.85 -1.85
CA LYS A 152 8.08 -9.66 -2.72
C LYS A 152 9.07 -8.65 -2.15
N CYS A 153 9.09 -8.46 -0.84
CA CYS A 153 9.97 -7.50 -0.18
C CYS A 153 11.30 -8.11 0.26
N ARG A 154 11.49 -9.43 0.08
CA ARG A 154 12.69 -10.19 0.51
C ARG A 154 12.99 -10.02 2.01
N VAL A 155 11.96 -10.09 2.83
CA VAL A 155 12.05 -10.03 4.29
C VAL A 155 11.45 -11.29 4.91
N PRO A 156 11.87 -11.71 6.11
CA PRO A 156 11.31 -12.88 6.78
C PRO A 156 9.84 -12.69 7.14
N LEU A 157 9.07 -13.78 7.02
CA LEU A 157 7.79 -13.94 7.70
C LEU A 157 8.06 -14.44 9.13
N LEU A 158 7.88 -13.55 10.10
CA LEU A 158 8.27 -13.75 11.49
C LEU A 158 7.27 -14.61 12.27
N TYR A 159 5.97 -14.44 12.00
CA TYR A 159 4.92 -15.17 12.72
C TYR A 159 3.59 -15.20 11.95
N ARG A 160 2.71 -16.13 12.31
CA ARG A 160 1.32 -16.24 11.84
C ARG A 160 0.38 -16.39 13.02
N PHE A 161 -0.75 -15.69 13.01
CA PHE A 161 -1.79 -15.84 14.03
C PHE A 161 -3.20 -15.79 13.45
N GLU A 162 -4.17 -16.25 14.23
CA GLU A 162 -5.57 -16.30 13.83
C GLU A 162 -6.40 -15.17 14.47
N LEU A 163 -7.25 -14.53 13.66
CA LEU A 163 -8.22 -13.51 14.07
C LEU A 163 -7.57 -12.39 14.90
N MET A 164 -7.92 -12.29 16.19
CA MET A 164 -7.39 -11.29 17.11
C MET A 164 -6.22 -11.81 17.97
N GLY A 165 -5.72 -13.01 17.66
CA GLY A 165 -4.66 -13.72 18.36
C GLY A 165 -5.04 -14.16 19.78
N THR A 166 -4.34 -15.17 20.26
CA THR A 166 -4.40 -15.66 21.65
C THR A 166 -3.40 -14.92 22.54
N SER A 167 -3.39 -15.18 23.85
CA SER A 167 -2.32 -14.73 24.74
C SER A 167 -0.97 -15.34 24.34
N ARG A 168 -0.95 -16.62 23.97
CA ARG A 168 0.25 -17.30 23.48
C ARG A 168 0.83 -16.64 22.23
N ASP A 169 -0.03 -16.15 21.34
CA ASP A 169 0.42 -15.42 20.15
C ASP A 169 1.06 -14.07 20.52
N VAL A 170 0.50 -13.38 21.51
CA VAL A 170 1.08 -12.13 22.04
C VAL A 170 2.46 -12.41 22.63
N ASP A 171 2.58 -13.41 23.49
CA ASP A 171 3.85 -13.76 24.14
C ASP A 171 4.93 -14.10 23.11
N ARG A 172 4.58 -14.91 22.11
CA ARG A 172 5.50 -15.32 21.04
C ARG A 172 5.92 -14.17 20.13
N VAL A 173 4.99 -13.29 19.78
CA VAL A 173 5.30 -12.14 18.93
C VAL A 173 6.18 -11.16 19.69
N ASN A 174 5.89 -10.85 20.96
CA ASN A 174 6.75 -9.96 21.75
C ASN A 174 8.17 -10.53 21.90
N GLN A 175 8.32 -11.80 22.30
CA GLN A 175 9.63 -12.43 22.40
C GLN A 175 10.38 -12.47 21.05
N GLY A 176 9.64 -12.73 19.96
CA GLY A 176 10.17 -12.76 18.61
C GLY A 176 10.66 -11.37 18.15
N LEU A 177 9.88 -10.32 18.41
CA LEU A 177 10.25 -8.94 18.08
C LEU A 177 11.49 -8.49 18.86
N ASP A 178 11.55 -8.74 20.17
CA ASP A 178 12.72 -8.38 21.00
C ASP A 178 13.99 -9.05 20.49
N THR A 179 13.91 -10.35 20.19
CA THR A 179 15.04 -11.12 19.64
C THR A 179 15.44 -10.57 18.27
N PHE A 180 14.46 -10.32 17.40
CA PHE A 180 14.68 -9.84 16.04
C PHE A 180 15.38 -8.47 16.02
N TRP A 181 14.91 -7.51 16.80
CA TRP A 181 15.51 -6.17 16.87
C TRP A 181 16.90 -6.19 17.52
N THR A 182 17.10 -7.03 18.55
CA THR A 182 18.41 -7.22 19.16
C THR A 182 19.42 -7.73 18.12
N GLN A 183 19.08 -8.77 17.36
CA GLN A 183 19.96 -9.30 16.32
C GLN A 183 20.21 -8.28 15.21
N LEU A 184 19.18 -7.56 14.74
CA LEU A 184 19.32 -6.57 13.68
C LEU A 184 20.28 -5.44 14.08
N SER A 185 20.25 -4.99 15.34
CA SER A 185 21.16 -3.95 15.84
C SER A 185 22.62 -4.39 15.91
N GLN A 186 22.88 -5.69 16.11
CA GLN A 186 24.23 -6.26 16.15
C GLN A 186 24.84 -6.45 14.75
N HIS A 187 24.01 -6.59 13.71
CA HIS A 187 24.44 -6.86 12.34
C HIS A 187 24.45 -5.60 11.46
N ARG A 188 24.47 -4.40 12.06
CA ARG A 188 24.63 -3.15 11.31
C ARG A 188 26.11 -3.00 10.94
N PRO A 189 26.48 -3.01 9.64
CA PRO A 189 27.85 -2.80 9.21
C PRO A 189 28.34 -1.37 9.50
#